data_AF-A0A1S8MEN1-F1
#
_entry.id   AF-A0A1S8MEN1-F1
#
_cell.length_a   1.000
_cell.length_b   1.000
_cell.length_c   1.000
_cell.angle_alpha   90.00
_cell.angle_beta   90.00
_cell.angle_gamma   90.00
#
_symmetry.space_group_name_H-M   'P 1'
#
loop_
_entity.id
_entity.type
_entity.pdbx_description
1 polymer ?
#
loop_
_entity_poly.entity_id
_entity_poly.type
_entity_poly.pdbx_seq_one_letter_code
_entity_poly.pdbx_strand_id
1 'polypeptide(L)'
;MKKNILLLLIIVVSIGFMGCGKSDSFQFKVTDVQVTSKEGLFVSGKVVKGTLREGEKVTIESNSDGTTKKAKVQVIINSKMNREVGSISKGNRARIGLGDVDKDDVAAKDMLVK
;
A
#
# COMPACT_ATOMS: atom_id res chain seq x y z
N MET A 1 60.70 -10.23 -10.64
CA MET A 1 60.46 -10.29 -9.19
C MET A 1 59.04 -9.81 -8.93
N LYS A 2 58.13 -10.73 -8.56
CA LYS A 2 56.69 -10.45 -8.27
C LYS A 2 56.48 -10.54 -6.77
N LYS A 3 55.84 -9.54 -6.15
CA LYS A 3 55.33 -9.43 -4.76
C LYS A 3 54.58 -8.08 -4.71
N ASN A 4 53.38 -7.86 -4.20
CA ASN A 4 52.49 -8.62 -3.34
C ASN A 4 51.03 -8.35 -3.76
N ILE A 5 50.25 -9.41 -3.85
CA ILE A 5 48.78 -9.36 -3.80
C ILE A 5 48.41 -9.10 -2.34
N LEU A 6 47.71 -8.01 -2.06
CA LEU A 6 47.09 -7.80 -0.75
C LEU A 6 45.61 -8.15 -0.87
N LEU A 7 45.29 -9.36 -0.39
CA LEU A 7 43.94 -9.88 -0.25
C LEU A 7 43.69 -9.99 1.27
N LEU A 8 42.74 -9.22 1.80
CA LEU A 8 42.18 -9.41 3.14
C LEU A 8 40.78 -8.75 3.17
N LEU A 9 39.71 -9.48 2.86
CA LEU A 9 38.88 -10.32 3.76
C LEU A 9 38.23 -9.55 4.93
N ILE A 10 36.97 -9.17 4.67
CA ILE A 10 35.75 -9.29 5.48
C ILE A 10 35.79 -8.78 6.93
N ILE A 11 34.88 -7.85 7.26
CA ILE A 11 33.84 -8.06 8.30
C ILE A 11 32.54 -7.41 7.79
N VAL A 12 31.57 -8.28 7.52
CA VAL A 12 30.15 -7.96 7.47
C VAL A 12 29.72 -7.70 8.91
N VAL A 13 29.43 -6.45 9.26
CA VAL A 13 28.41 -6.20 10.29
C VAL A 13 27.23 -5.62 9.54
N SER A 14 26.38 -6.57 9.14
CA SER A 14 24.96 -6.37 8.98
C SER A 14 24.43 -5.49 10.11
N ILE A 15 24.28 -4.20 9.85
CA ILE A 15 23.29 -3.41 10.59
C ILE A 15 21.95 -3.84 10.00
N GLY A 16 21.52 -5.04 10.41
CA GLY A 16 20.12 -5.33 10.52
C GLY A 16 19.59 -4.29 11.49
N PHE A 17 19.04 -3.20 10.95
CA PHE A 17 18.14 -2.38 11.72
C PHE A 17 17.01 -3.29 12.12
N MET A 18 17.15 -3.76 13.35
CA MET A 18 16.18 -4.38 14.20
C MET A 18 15.09 -3.33 14.45
N GLY A 19 14.31 -3.07 13.40
CA GLY A 19 13.00 -2.44 13.50
C GLY A 19 12.01 -3.49 13.94
N CYS A 20 12.18 -4.00 15.17
CA CYS A 20 11.12 -4.68 15.87
C CYS A 20 10.05 -3.63 16.19
N GLY A 21 8.92 -3.65 15.46
CA GLY A 21 7.77 -2.82 15.81
C GLY A 21 6.96 -2.30 14.63
N LYS A 22 6.11 -3.17 14.06
CA LYS A 22 4.77 -2.94 13.46
C LYS A 22 4.54 -3.93 12.31
N SER A 23 4.30 -5.18 12.70
CA SER A 23 3.83 -6.25 11.79
C SER A 23 2.43 -5.95 11.20
N ASP A 24 1.76 -4.88 11.67
CA ASP A 24 0.39 -4.53 11.30
C ASP A 24 0.28 -3.38 10.29
N SER A 25 1.39 -2.96 9.67
CA SER A 25 1.31 -1.93 8.63
C SER A 25 0.63 -2.47 7.37
N PHE A 26 -0.46 -1.83 6.97
CA PHE A 26 -1.13 -2.10 5.69
C PHE A 26 -0.52 -1.22 4.61
N GLN A 27 -0.34 -1.78 3.41
CA GLN A 27 0.08 -1.02 2.23
C GLN A 27 -0.68 -1.55 1.01
N PHE A 28 -1.34 -0.64 0.30
CA PHE A 28 -2.04 -0.94 -0.94
C PHE A 28 -1.62 0.03 -2.03
N LYS A 29 -1.01 -0.52 -3.09
CA LYS A 29 -0.55 0.26 -4.23
C LYS A 29 -1.71 0.49 -5.19
N VAL A 30 -2.10 1.74 -5.35
CA VAL A 30 -3.15 2.16 -6.27
C VAL A 30 -2.62 2.05 -7.70
N THR A 31 -3.40 1.42 -8.57
CA THR A 31 -3.10 1.26 -9.99
C THR A 31 -4.06 2.03 -10.89
N ASP A 32 -5.28 2.27 -10.42
CA ASP A 32 -6.33 2.92 -11.18
C ASP A 32 -7.36 3.57 -10.24
N VAL A 33 -8.01 4.63 -10.70
CA VAL A 33 -8.98 5.43 -9.93
C VAL A 33 -10.25 5.60 -10.77
N GLN A 34 -11.39 5.24 -10.22
CA GLN A 34 -12.69 5.29 -10.87
C GLN A 34 -13.67 6.05 -9.99
N VAL A 35 -14.38 7.01 -10.57
CA VAL A 35 -15.47 7.73 -9.90
C VAL A 35 -16.77 7.26 -10.50
N THR A 36 -17.67 6.79 -9.65
CA THR A 36 -19.03 6.44 -10.07
C THR A 36 -20.01 7.41 -9.44
N SER A 37 -21.03 7.82 -10.20
CA SER A 37 -22.05 8.77 -9.74
C SER A 37 -22.94 8.23 -8.63
N LYS A 38 -22.95 6.90 -8.41
CA LYS A 38 -23.81 6.23 -7.42
C LYS A 38 -23.05 5.69 -6.21
N GLU A 39 -21.81 5.23 -6.38
CA GLU A 39 -21.10 4.45 -5.35
C GLU A 39 -19.85 5.18 -4.84
N GLY A 40 -19.52 6.36 -5.39
CA GLY A 40 -18.41 7.20 -4.93
C GLY A 40 -17.08 6.90 -5.62
N LEU A 41 -15.98 7.18 -4.91
CA LEU A 41 -14.61 7.05 -5.38
C LEU A 41 -14.08 5.64 -5.12
N PHE A 42 -13.71 4.92 -6.18
CA PHE A 42 -13.07 3.62 -6.09
C PHE A 42 -11.63 3.67 -6.56
N VAL A 43 -10.77 2.98 -5.83
CA VAL A 43 -9.39 2.75 -6.24
C VAL A 43 -9.15 1.27 -6.47
N SER A 44 -8.57 0.93 -7.62
CA SER A 44 -8.11 -0.43 -7.91
C SER A 44 -6.63 -0.55 -7.58
N GLY A 45 -6.20 -1.73 -7.14
CA GLY A 45 -4.79 -1.92 -6.79
C GLY A 45 -4.47 -3.29 -6.21
N LYS A 46 -3.30 -3.38 -5.60
CA LYS A 46 -2.77 -4.61 -4.98
C LYS A 46 -2.30 -4.35 -3.56
N VAL A 47 -2.68 -5.25 -2.65
CA VAL A 47 -2.15 -5.24 -1.28
C VAL A 47 -0.70 -5.72 -1.29
N VAL A 48 0.22 -4.84 -0.93
CA VAL A 48 1.66 -5.10 -0.83
C VAL A 48 2.01 -5.69 0.55
N LYS A 49 1.33 -5.20 1.61
CA LYS A 49 1.58 -5.58 2.99
C LYS A 49 0.31 -5.48 3.84
N GLY A 50 0.24 -6.29 4.89
CA GLY A 50 -0.81 -6.23 5.91
C GLY A 50 -2.17 -6.72 5.44
N THR A 51 -3.18 -6.35 6.21
CA THR A 51 -4.60 -6.64 5.95
C THR A 51 -5.40 -5.37 6.21
N LEU A 52 -6.38 -5.10 5.34
CA LEU A 52 -7.35 -4.04 5.49
C LEU A 52 -8.73 -4.64 5.68
N ARG A 53 -9.53 -4.04 6.55
CA ARG A 53 -10.93 -4.40 6.78
C ARG A 53 -11.85 -3.24 6.39
N GLU A 54 -13.06 -3.59 6.01
CA GLU A 54 -14.10 -2.61 5.72
C GLU A 54 -14.38 -1.74 6.97
N GLY A 55 -14.66 -0.45 6.78
CA GLY A 55 -14.90 0.52 7.84
C GLY A 55 -13.63 1.12 8.47
N GLU A 56 -12.45 0.56 8.19
CA GLU A 56 -11.18 1.10 8.69
C GLU A 56 -10.81 2.43 8.00
N LYS A 57 -9.94 3.21 8.66
CA LYS A 57 -9.37 4.42 8.08
C LYS A 57 -8.00 4.13 7.50
N VAL A 58 -7.72 4.72 6.35
CA VAL A 58 -6.43 4.68 5.67
C VAL A 58 -5.94 6.11 5.43
N THR A 59 -4.63 6.26 5.31
CA THR A 59 -4.00 7.47 4.80
C THR A 59 -3.61 7.21 3.34
N ILE A 60 -4.08 8.07 2.44
CA ILE A 60 -3.59 8.17 1.07
C ILE A 60 -2.28 8.96 1.15
N GLU A 61 -1.18 8.36 0.70
CA GLU A 61 0.10 9.01 0.51
C GLU A 61 0.27 9.26 -1.00
N SER A 62 0.19 10.54 -1.38
CA SER A 62 0.36 10.96 -2.77
C SER A 62 1.83 10.84 -3.18
N ASN A 63 2.08 10.10 -4.25
CA ASN A 63 3.44 9.96 -4.79
C ASN A 63 3.84 11.15 -5.68
N SER A 64 2.89 12.00 -6.08
CA SER A 64 3.15 13.11 -6.99
C SER A 64 3.60 14.38 -6.27
N ASP A 65 2.97 14.70 -5.14
CA ASP A 65 3.21 15.95 -4.40
C ASP A 65 3.58 15.73 -2.92
N GLY A 66 3.61 14.47 -2.45
CA GLY A 66 3.96 14.13 -1.08
C GLY A 66 2.89 14.49 -0.05
N THR A 67 1.69 14.91 -0.49
CA THR A 67 0.58 15.22 0.41
C THR A 67 -0.03 13.94 0.98
N THR A 68 -0.74 14.09 2.10
CA THR A 68 -1.46 12.98 2.72
C THR A 68 -2.91 13.35 3.02
N LYS A 69 -3.82 12.40 2.80
CA LYS A 69 -5.25 12.58 3.07
C LYS A 69 -5.80 11.34 3.76
N LYS A 70 -6.68 11.53 4.74
CA LYS A 70 -7.35 10.39 5.41
C LYS A 70 -8.63 10.04 4.66
N ALA A 71 -8.85 8.76 4.44
CA ALA A 71 -10.07 8.23 3.83
C ALA A 71 -10.65 7.11 4.69
N LYS A 72 -11.97 6.95 4.65
CA LYS A 72 -12.66 5.81 5.26
C LYS A 72 -12.89 4.73 4.20
N VAL A 73 -12.58 3.49 4.51
CA VAL A 73 -12.90 2.35 3.65
C VAL A 73 -14.39 2.05 3.78
N GLN A 74 -15.12 2.23 2.69
CA GLN A 74 -16.55 1.97 2.67
C GLN A 74 -16.87 0.54 2.21
N VAL A 75 -16.20 0.08 1.14
CA VAL A 75 -16.44 -1.21 0.51
C VAL A 75 -15.12 -1.79 0.02
N ILE A 76 -14.98 -3.12 0.06
CA ILE A 76 -13.84 -3.82 -0.51
C ILE A 76 -14.35 -4.92 -1.46
N ILE A 77 -13.97 -4.86 -2.73
CA ILE A 77 -14.30 -5.86 -3.75
C ILE A 77 -13.03 -6.62 -4.11
N ASN A 78 -13.00 -7.93 -3.83
CA ASN A 78 -11.86 -8.77 -4.20
C ASN A 78 -11.89 -9.05 -5.72
N SER A 79 -10.86 -8.64 -6.45
CA SER A 79 -10.83 -8.75 -7.92
C SER A 79 -10.79 -10.20 -8.42
N LYS A 80 -10.29 -11.15 -7.63
CA LYS A 80 -10.28 -12.57 -8.00
C LYS A 80 -11.67 -13.20 -7.85
N MET A 81 -12.41 -12.80 -6.82
CA MET A 81 -13.73 -13.35 -6.53
C MET A 81 -14.87 -12.56 -7.20
N ASN A 82 -14.57 -11.36 -7.69
CA ASN A 82 -15.52 -10.41 -8.25
C ASN A 82 -16.76 -10.19 -7.36
N ARG A 83 -16.53 -10.03 -6.05
CA ARG A 83 -17.57 -9.78 -5.05
C ARG A 83 -17.02 -8.99 -3.87
N GLU A 84 -17.92 -8.38 -3.12
CA GLU A 84 -17.61 -7.70 -1.87
C GLU A 84 -17.10 -8.69 -0.81
N VAL A 85 -16.15 -8.22 0.00
CA VAL A 85 -15.51 -8.96 1.09
C VAL A 85 -15.27 -8.02 2.26
N GLY A 86 -15.40 -8.49 3.50
CA GLY A 86 -15.13 -7.65 4.67
C GLY A 86 -13.64 -7.37 4.94
N SER A 87 -12.73 -8.03 4.21
CA SER A 87 -11.28 -7.82 4.38
C SER A 87 -10.45 -8.26 3.17
N ILE A 88 -9.26 -7.67 3.03
CA ILE A 88 -8.29 -8.00 1.98
C ILE A 88 -6.87 -7.99 2.54
N SER A 89 -6.07 -8.99 2.18
CA SER A 89 -4.71 -9.19 2.69
C SER A 89 -3.64 -9.20 1.59
N LYS A 90 -2.37 -9.14 2.00
CA LYS A 90 -1.19 -9.18 1.12
C LYS A 90 -1.34 -10.17 -0.04
N GLY A 91 -0.98 -9.70 -1.23
CA GLY A 91 -0.99 -10.48 -2.47
C GLY A 91 -2.28 -10.38 -3.26
N ASN A 92 -3.40 -10.03 -2.62
CA ASN A 92 -4.67 -9.85 -3.30
C ASN A 92 -4.71 -8.55 -4.12
N ARG A 93 -5.51 -8.60 -5.19
CA ARG A 93 -5.97 -7.40 -5.92
C ARG A 93 -7.40 -7.09 -5.51
N ALA A 94 -7.72 -5.81 -5.36
CA ALA A 94 -9.05 -5.36 -4.97
C ALA A 94 -9.40 -4.01 -5.61
N ARG A 95 -10.70 -3.73 -5.63
CA ARG A 95 -11.26 -2.38 -5.71
C ARG A 95 -11.69 -1.97 -4.30
N ILE A 96 -11.32 -0.77 -3.88
CA ILE A 96 -11.64 -0.23 -2.56
C ILE A 96 -12.44 1.04 -2.77
N GLY A 97 -13.66 1.09 -2.21
CA GLY A 97 -14.46 2.30 -2.13
C GLY A 97 -13.93 3.17 -0.98
N LEU A 98 -13.59 4.42 -1.29
CA LEU A 98 -13.09 5.42 -0.35
C LEU A 98 -14.16 6.48 -0.10
N GLY A 99 -14.40 6.75 1.17
CA GLY A 99 -15.27 7.82 1.66
C GLY A 99 -14.46 9.00 2.20
N ASP A 100 -15.14 10.14 2.28
CA ASP A 100 -14.62 11.40 2.83
C ASP A 100 -13.41 11.96 2.03
N VAL A 101 -13.32 11.60 0.75
CA VAL A 101 -12.28 12.05 -0.20
C VAL A 101 -12.85 12.28 -1.59
N ASP A 102 -12.26 13.22 -2.31
CA ASP A 102 -12.63 13.57 -3.67
C ASP A 102 -11.69 12.90 -4.70
N LYS A 103 -12.09 12.93 -5.97
CA LYS A 103 -11.29 12.36 -7.08
C LYS A 103 -9.86 12.90 -7.10
N ASP A 104 -9.70 14.19 -6.83
CA ASP A 104 -8.41 14.88 -6.94
C ASP A 104 -7.49 14.59 -5.74
N ASP A 105 -8.01 13.96 -4.66
CA ASP A 105 -7.23 13.55 -3.50
C ASP A 105 -6.46 12.23 -3.73
N VAL A 106 -6.74 11.50 -4.82
CA VAL A 106 -6.10 10.21 -5.09
C VAL A 106 -5.80 9.99 -6.57
N ALA A 107 -4.60 9.53 -6.85
CA ALA A 107 -4.12 9.23 -8.19
C ALA A 107 -3.63 7.78 -8.32
N ALA A 108 -3.52 7.34 -9.56
CA ALA A 108 -2.78 6.12 -9.86
C ALA A 108 -1.33 6.27 -9.39
N LYS A 109 -0.75 5.18 -8.88
CA LYS A 109 0.56 5.07 -8.24
C LYS A 109 0.61 5.48 -6.77
N ASP A 110 -0.40 6.14 -6.21
CA ASP A 110 -0.43 6.45 -4.78
C ASP A 110 -0.46 5.20 -3.91
N MET A 111 -0.21 5.38 -2.62
CA MET A 111 -0.24 4.32 -1.62
C MET A 111 -1.33 4.58 -0.59
N LEU A 112 -2.15 3.57 -0.29
CA LEU A 112 -2.95 3.59 0.92
C LEU A 112 -2.17 2.90 2.03
N VAL A 113 -2.06 3.55 3.18
CA VAL A 113 -1.34 3.04 4.36
C VAL A 113 -2.19 3.10 5.63
N LYS A 114 -1.86 2.24 6.58
CA LYS A 114 -2.43 2.20 7.94
C LYS A 114 -1.36 1.72 8.93
#